data_AF-A0A6H2GSM3-F1
#
_entry.id   AF-A0A6H2GSM3-F1
#
_cell.length_a   1.000
_cell.length_b   1.000
_cell.length_c   1.000
_cell.angle_alpha   90.00
_cell.angle_beta   90.00
_cell.angle_gamma   90.00
#
_symmetry.space_group_name_H-M   'P 1'
#
loop_
_entity.id
_entity.type
_entity.pdbx_description
1 polymer ?
#
loop_
_entity_poly.entity_id
_entity_poly.type
_entity_poly.pdbx_seq_one_letter_code
_entity_poly.pdbx_strand_id
1 'polypeptide(L)' 'MATVYATLIIKGYYTFAQVPASQQAKVREILAALELDENGQPLEG' A
#
# COMPACT_ATOMS: atom_id res chain seq x y z
N MET A 1 3.86 -10.97 -3.58
CA MET A 1 2.42 -10.71 -3.35
C MET A 1 2.18 -9.34 -2.72
N ALA A 2 2.86 -8.95 -1.64
CA ALA A 2 2.75 -7.59 -1.06
C ALA A 2 2.92 -6.46 -2.10
N THR A 3 3.91 -6.58 -3.01
CA THR A 3 4.12 -5.59 -4.09
C THR A 3 2.93 -5.46 -5.03
N VAL A 4 2.20 -6.55 -5.29
CA VAL A 4 0.97 -6.53 -6.10
C VAL A 4 -0.12 -5.78 -5.35
N TYR A 5 -0.32 -6.05 -4.06
CA TYR A 5 -1.29 -5.32 -3.24
C TYR A 5 -0.97 -3.83 -3.16
N ALA A 6 0.30 -3.47 -2.92
CA ALA A 6 0.73 -2.07 -2.96
C ALA A 6 0.40 -1.42 -4.31
N THR A 7 0.68 -2.11 -5.43
CA THR A 7 0.34 -1.60 -6.77
C THR A 7 -1.16 -1.43 -6.98
N LEU A 8 -1.97 -2.37 -6.49
CA LEU A 8 -3.43 -2.30 -6.59
C LEU A 8 -4.01 -1.17 -5.73
N ILE A 9 -3.41 -0.89 -4.57
CA ILE A 9 -3.75 0.27 -3.73
C ILE A 9 -3.41 1.58 -4.44
N ILE A 10 -2.20 1.71 -4.98
CA ILE A 10 -1.76 2.90 -5.74
C ILE A 10 -2.70 3.16 -6.93
N LYS A 11 -3.21 2.11 -7.57
CA LYS A 11 -4.16 2.22 -8.69
C LYS A 11 -5.62 2.37 -8.27
N GLY A 12 -5.93 2.37 -6.97
CA GLY A 12 -7.29 2.49 -6.44
C GLY A 12 -8.17 1.24 -6.65
N TYR A 13 -7.60 0.10 -7.04
CA TYR A 13 -8.34 -1.16 -7.19
C TYR A 13 -8.51 -1.91 -5.86
N TYR A 14 -7.70 -1.56 -4.85
CA TYR A 14 -7.72 -2.17 -3.53
C TYR A 14 -7.55 -1.11 -2.45
N THR A 15 -8.03 -1.39 -1.24
CA THR A 15 -7.72 -0.61 -0.04
C THR A 15 -6.80 -1.40 0.88
N PHE A 16 -6.05 -0.71 1.75
CA PHE A 16 -5.17 -1.37 2.72
C PHE A 16 -5.93 -2.37 3.61
N ALA A 17 -7.20 -2.09 3.95
CA ALA A 17 -8.05 -2.97 4.73
C ALA A 17 -8.36 -4.31 4.05
N GLN A 18 -8.31 -4.36 2.71
CA GLN A 18 -8.51 -5.59 1.95
C GLN A 18 -7.24 -6.46 1.88
N VAL A 19 -6.08 -5.93 2.26
CA VAL A 19 -4.83 -6.68 2.29
C VAL A 19 -4.86 -7.69 3.44
N PRO A 20 -4.50 -8.96 3.21
CA PRO A 20 -4.38 -9.95 4.28
C PRO A 20 -3.45 -9.47 5.39
N ALA A 21 -3.82 -9.68 6.65
CA ALA A 21 -3.06 -9.21 7.82
C ALA A 21 -1.59 -9.65 7.80
N SER A 22 -1.29 -10.85 7.29
CA SER A 22 0.07 -11.36 7.14
C SER A 22 0.94 -10.57 6.15
N GLN A 23 0.34 -9.75 5.29
CA GLN A 23 1.02 -8.94 4.27
C GLN A 23 0.95 -7.43 4.55
N GLN A 24 0.06 -6.99 5.44
CA GLN A 24 -0.14 -5.56 5.72
C GLN A 24 1.15 -4.83 6.11
N ALA A 25 1.96 -5.42 6.99
CA ALA A 25 3.25 -4.84 7.39
C ALA A 25 4.17 -4.61 6.18
N LYS A 26 4.31 -5.63 5.32
CA LYS A 26 5.12 -5.56 4.10
C LYS A 26 4.58 -4.55 3.09
N VAL A 27 3.26 -4.44 2.96
CA VAL A 27 2.60 -3.46 2.08
C VAL A 27 2.84 -2.03 2.58
N ARG A 28 2.72 -1.80 3.90
CA ARG A 28 3.00 -0.49 4.50
C ARG A 28 4.46 -0.07 4.31
N GLU A 29 5.40 -0.99 4.50
CA GLU A 29 6.83 -0.75 4.21
C GLU A 29 7.06 -0.34 2.76
N ILE A 30 6.40 -1.01 1.80
CA ILE A 30 6.54 -0.69 0.37
C ILE A 30 5.94 0.67 0.04
N LEU A 31 4.74 0.97 0.55
CA LEU A 31 4.10 2.27 0.32
C LEU A 31 4.93 3.41 0.93
N ALA A 32 5.43 3.24 2.16
CA ALA A 32 6.32 4.21 2.80
C ALA A 32 7.64 4.41 2.05
N ALA A 33 8.25 3.33 1.52
CA ALA A 33 9.45 3.43 0.69
C ALA A 33 9.22 4.15 -0.65
N LEU A 34 7.97 4.25 -1.09
CA LEU A 34 7.54 5.03 -2.26
C LEU A 34 7.03 6.43 -1.88
N GLU A 35 7.17 6.84 -0.61
CA GLU A 35 6.66 8.11 -0.08
C GLU A 35 5.14 8.25 -0.22
N LEU A 36 4.42 7.12 -0.14
CA LEU A 36 2.97 7.05 -0.23
C LEU A 36 2.33 6.66 1.12
N ASP A 37 1.13 7.18 1.36
CA ASP A 37 0.26 6.81 2.46
C ASP A 37 -0.41 5.44 2.23
N GLU A 38 -1.24 5.01 3.18
CA GLU A 38 -1.96 3.73 3.11
C GLU A 38 -3.04 3.68 2.02
N ASN A 39 -3.40 4.84 1.45
CA ASN A 39 -4.30 4.97 0.32
C ASN A 39 -3.56 5.04 -1.03
N GLY A 40 -2.23 4.90 -1.01
CA GLY A 40 -1.40 5.03 -2.20
C GLY A 40 -1.30 6.47 -2.72
N GLN A 41 -1.64 7.46 -1.91
CA GLN A 41 -1.48 8.89 -2.20
C GLN A 41 -0.11 9.37 -1.70
N PRO A 42 0.51 10.37 -2.33
CA PRO A 42 1.73 10.98 -1.81
C PRO A 42 1.52 11.43 -0.37
N LEU A 43 2.48 11.12 0.51
CA LEU A 43 2.58 11.77 1.81
C LEU A 43 2.86 13.25 1.50
N GLU A 44 1.85 14.11 1.62
CA GLU A 44 2.01 15.54 1.36
C GLU A 44 3.27 16.06 2.09
N GLY A 45 4.18 16.67 1.32
CA GLY A 45 5.35 17.38 1.84
C GLY A 45 5.00 18.78 2.31
#